data_AF-X1NSI2-F1
#
_entry.id   AF-X1NSI2-F1
#
_cell.length_a   1.000
_cell.length_b   1.000
_cell.length_c   1.000
_cell.angle_alpha   90.00
_cell.angle_beta   90.00
_cell.angle_gamma   90.00
#
_symmetry.space_group_name_H-M   'P 1'
#
loop_
_entity.id
_entity.type
_entity.pdbx_description
1 polymer ?
#
loop_
_entity_poly.entity_id
_entity_poly.type
_entity_poly.pdbx_seq_one_letter_code
_entity_poly.pdbx_strand_id
1 'polypeptide(L)'
;VVKDAIKYARDKGCLLVTITHNDSDHVNNINRPVRWPAAYSKNYDNVIAVGAIDNGNNLANFSNVGPEVNVVAPGVNIRSTVPNYVTADNPTAALYLNWPGTSMAAPHVSGLAALILSVNRSLTPRRVREIIETTADNLGPAGKDDDFGYGRINCEKAIALLTGGTIFRWWKSSIGDHFYTTDPNGELAPQSGYQYEGAPFRLFPLNTQDTTPFFRWWKSSIGDHFYTTDPNGELAPQSGYQLEGNIGNIATIQLPGTVALHRWWKSSIGDHFYTTDPNGELTPQSGYQYEGIAV
;
A
#
# COMPACT_ATOMS: atom_id res chain seq x y z
N VAL A 1 -4.27 27.09 -17.61
CA VAL A 1 -3.62 26.14 -18.56
C VAL A 1 -3.30 24.80 -17.90
N VAL A 2 -2.27 24.64 -17.05
CA VAL A 2 -1.89 23.31 -16.49
C VAL A 2 -3.04 22.67 -15.68
N LYS A 3 -3.69 23.44 -14.81
CA LYS A 3 -4.88 23.02 -14.05
C LYS A 3 -6.02 22.52 -14.96
N ASP A 4 -6.26 23.23 -16.06
CA ASP A 4 -7.33 22.90 -17.01
C ASP A 4 -6.99 21.63 -17.78
N ALA A 5 -5.71 21.42 -18.12
CA ALA A 5 -5.23 20.18 -18.73
C ALA A 5 -5.39 18.96 -17.80
N ILE A 6 -5.13 19.12 -16.49
CA ILE A 6 -5.35 18.05 -15.50
C ILE A 6 -6.82 17.65 -15.42
N LYS A 7 -7.72 18.64 -15.37
CA LYS A 7 -9.18 18.41 -15.39
C LYS A 7 -9.63 17.75 -16.68
N TYR A 8 -9.14 18.24 -17.82
CA TYR A 8 -9.44 17.64 -19.12
C TYR A 8 -9.01 16.17 -19.16
N ALA A 9 -7.80 15.85 -18.70
CA ALA A 9 -7.32 14.49 -18.61
C ALA A 9 -8.21 13.61 -17.70
N ARG A 10 -8.60 14.13 -16.53
CA ARG A 10 -9.54 13.44 -15.63
C ARG A 10 -10.86 13.11 -16.31
N ASP A 11 -11.44 14.10 -16.98
CA ASP A 11 -12.74 13.98 -17.65
C ASP A 11 -12.67 13.04 -18.88
N LYS A 12 -11.45 12.75 -19.37
CA LYS A 12 -11.16 11.70 -20.37
C LYS A 12 -10.78 10.35 -19.76
N GLY A 13 -10.83 10.20 -18.43
CA GLY A 13 -10.50 8.95 -17.74
C GLY A 13 -9.00 8.67 -17.65
N CYS A 14 -8.15 9.69 -17.76
CA CYS A 14 -6.70 9.55 -17.65
C CYS A 14 -6.21 9.78 -16.21
N LEU A 15 -5.37 8.85 -15.74
CA LEU A 15 -4.53 9.04 -14.56
C LEU A 15 -3.22 9.73 -14.97
N LEU A 16 -2.80 10.73 -14.20
CA LEU A 16 -1.56 11.47 -14.40
C LEU A 16 -0.57 11.08 -13.31
N VAL A 17 0.49 10.37 -13.69
CA VAL A 17 1.61 10.05 -12.81
C VAL A 17 2.68 11.12 -12.98
N THR A 18 3.05 11.76 -11.89
CA THR A 18 3.94 12.94 -11.86
C THR A 18 5.06 12.73 -10.86
N ILE A 19 6.17 13.46 -11.03
CA ILE A 19 7.35 13.35 -10.17
C ILE A 19 7.37 14.45 -9.12
N THR A 20 7.83 14.14 -7.90
CA THR A 20 7.91 15.15 -6.82
C THR A 20 8.94 16.25 -7.09
N HIS A 21 9.91 15.97 -7.98
CA HIS A 21 11.10 16.75 -8.34
C HIS A 21 12.40 16.20 -7.71
N ASN A 22 13.55 16.67 -8.21
CA ASN A 22 14.89 16.19 -7.83
C ASN A 22 15.77 17.36 -7.34
N ASP A 23 15.45 17.96 -6.20
CA ASP A 23 16.28 19.02 -5.61
C ASP A 23 17.51 18.40 -4.91
N SER A 24 18.68 18.56 -5.52
CA SER A 24 19.96 18.07 -5.00
C SER A 24 20.56 19.06 -4.01
N ASP A 25 20.11 19.11 -2.76
CA ASP A 25 20.80 19.88 -1.72
C ASP A 25 20.49 19.43 -0.28
N HIS A 26 21.27 18.47 0.22
CA HIS A 26 21.36 18.19 1.66
C HIS A 26 22.25 19.19 2.41
N VAL A 27 23.06 19.99 1.71
CA VAL A 27 24.17 20.75 2.31
C VAL A 27 23.67 22.00 3.05
N ASN A 28 22.46 22.51 2.75
CA ASN A 28 21.98 23.80 3.25
C ASN A 28 20.63 23.77 3.97
N ASN A 29 20.09 22.59 4.33
CA ASN A 29 18.80 22.49 5.03
C ASN A 29 17.65 23.24 4.31
N ILE A 30 17.70 23.28 2.98
CA ILE A 30 16.69 23.95 2.16
C ILE A 30 15.52 22.98 2.04
N ASN A 31 14.33 23.46 2.43
CA ASN A 31 13.06 22.81 2.18
C ASN A 31 13.00 22.35 0.71
N ARG A 32 12.75 21.05 0.47
CA ARG A 32 12.63 20.44 -0.87
C ARG A 32 11.16 20.11 -1.16
N PRO A 33 10.28 21.12 -1.27
CA PRO A 33 8.85 20.90 -1.37
C PRO A 33 8.50 20.25 -2.72
N VAL A 34 7.47 19.42 -2.73
CA VAL A 34 6.88 18.91 -3.98
C VAL A 34 6.54 20.08 -4.91
N ARG A 35 6.97 20.00 -6.18
CA ARG A 35 6.75 21.05 -7.18
C ARG A 35 5.53 20.77 -8.07
N TRP A 36 5.02 21.81 -8.71
CA TRP A 36 4.01 21.64 -9.75
C TRP A 36 4.61 20.92 -10.98
N PRO A 37 3.87 19.98 -11.62
CA PRO A 37 2.46 19.68 -11.42
C PRO A 37 2.15 18.65 -10.33
N ALA A 38 3.14 17.99 -9.72
CA ALA A 38 2.88 16.96 -8.71
C ALA A 38 2.11 17.48 -7.49
N ALA A 39 2.32 18.75 -7.11
CA ALA A 39 1.57 19.37 -6.04
C ALA A 39 0.04 19.44 -6.28
N TYR A 40 -0.45 19.17 -7.50
CA TYR A 40 -1.88 19.02 -7.77
C TYR A 40 -2.48 17.74 -7.18
N SER A 41 -1.69 16.75 -6.76
CA SER A 41 -2.17 15.50 -6.16
C SER A 41 -3.09 15.69 -4.95
N LYS A 42 -2.87 16.75 -4.16
CA LYS A 42 -3.74 17.12 -3.03
C LYS A 42 -5.15 17.51 -3.43
N ASN A 43 -5.30 18.08 -4.63
CA ASN A 43 -6.54 18.71 -5.07
C ASN A 43 -7.22 17.94 -6.22
N TYR A 44 -6.53 16.97 -6.82
CA TYR A 44 -6.98 16.23 -8.00
C TYR A 44 -6.74 14.74 -7.82
N ASP A 45 -7.83 13.99 -7.73
CA ASP A 45 -7.89 12.54 -7.55
C ASP A 45 -7.32 11.73 -8.74
N ASN A 46 -7.06 12.37 -9.88
CA ASN A 46 -6.39 11.77 -11.02
C ASN A 46 -4.90 12.12 -11.14
N VAL A 47 -4.28 12.72 -10.12
CA VAL A 47 -2.84 13.02 -10.09
C VAL A 47 -2.17 12.22 -8.98
N ILE A 48 -1.06 11.55 -9.29
CA ILE A 48 -0.20 10.86 -8.33
C ILE A 48 1.18 11.54 -8.34
N ALA A 49 1.64 12.00 -7.18
CA ALA A 49 2.99 12.49 -6.95
C ALA A 49 3.89 11.33 -6.47
N VAL A 50 4.94 11.06 -7.23
CA VAL A 50 5.85 9.92 -7.02
C VAL A 50 7.21 10.40 -6.54
N GLY A 51 7.58 9.98 -5.34
CA GLY A 51 8.93 10.12 -4.79
C GLY A 51 9.83 8.93 -5.16
N ALA A 52 11.13 9.04 -4.87
CA ALA A 52 12.11 8.02 -5.19
C ALA A 52 12.72 7.39 -3.94
N ILE A 53 12.87 6.06 -3.95
CA ILE A 53 13.64 5.30 -2.95
C ILE A 53 14.81 4.55 -3.60
N ASP A 54 15.78 4.18 -2.77
CA ASP A 54 16.86 3.26 -3.14
C ASP A 54 16.51 1.78 -2.93
N ASN A 55 17.47 0.90 -3.17
CA ASN A 55 17.30 -0.55 -3.01
C ASN A 55 17.18 -1.02 -1.55
N GLY A 56 17.50 -0.16 -0.59
CA GLY A 56 17.33 -0.38 0.84
C GLY A 56 16.02 0.19 1.38
N ASN A 57 15.10 0.62 0.50
CA ASN A 57 13.87 1.34 0.83
C ASN A 57 14.11 2.70 1.52
N ASN A 58 15.31 3.27 1.43
CA ASN A 58 15.57 4.60 1.96
C ASN A 58 15.11 5.67 0.96
N LEU A 59 14.56 6.77 1.45
CA LEU A 59 14.23 7.91 0.61
C LEU A 59 15.49 8.43 -0.10
N ALA A 60 15.42 8.57 -1.43
CA ALA A 60 16.53 9.08 -2.20
C ALA A 60 16.85 10.52 -1.81
N ASN A 61 18.14 10.82 -1.68
CA ASN A 61 18.62 12.11 -1.18
C ASN A 61 18.19 13.33 -2.05
N PHE A 62 17.83 13.11 -3.32
CA PHE A 62 17.30 14.14 -4.22
C PHE A 62 15.76 14.21 -4.22
N SER A 63 15.05 13.25 -3.65
CA SER A 63 13.58 13.20 -3.73
C SER A 63 12.96 14.33 -2.91
N ASN A 64 12.18 15.18 -3.56
CA ASN A 64 11.37 16.19 -2.87
C ASN A 64 10.30 15.52 -1.99
N VAL A 65 10.02 16.14 -0.86
CA VAL A 65 9.09 15.66 0.18
C VAL A 65 7.99 16.67 0.43
N GLY A 66 6.92 16.22 1.05
CA GLY A 66 5.82 17.06 1.49
C GLY A 66 4.50 16.31 1.51
N PRO A 67 3.46 16.95 2.06
CA PRO A 67 2.14 16.37 2.17
C PRO A 67 1.47 16.04 0.83
N GLU A 68 2.03 16.48 -0.30
CA GLU A 68 1.61 16.14 -1.64
C GLU A 68 2.09 14.75 -2.12
N VAL A 69 3.12 14.15 -1.50
CA VAL A 69 3.63 12.82 -1.89
C VAL A 69 2.53 11.77 -1.70
N ASN A 70 2.27 10.95 -2.73
CA ASN A 70 1.31 9.86 -2.66
C ASN A 70 1.97 8.52 -2.40
N VAL A 71 3.00 8.20 -3.18
CA VAL A 71 3.73 6.93 -3.06
C VAL A 71 5.18 7.16 -3.47
N VAL A 72 6.03 6.23 -3.08
CA VAL A 72 7.40 6.13 -3.58
C VAL A 72 7.57 4.87 -4.43
N ALA A 73 8.57 4.91 -5.30
CA ALA A 73 8.99 3.75 -6.07
C ALA A 73 10.51 3.75 -6.27
N PRO A 74 11.12 2.62 -6.67
CA PRO A 74 12.54 2.55 -6.96
C PRO A 74 12.98 3.63 -7.96
N GLY A 75 13.89 4.50 -7.53
CA GLY A 75 14.38 5.63 -8.32
C GLY A 75 15.88 5.83 -8.27
N VAL A 76 16.64 4.93 -7.64
CA VAL A 76 18.12 4.97 -7.59
C VAL A 76 18.69 3.77 -8.32
N ASN A 77 19.70 4.00 -9.18
CA ASN A 77 20.38 2.96 -9.94
C ASN A 77 19.41 2.10 -10.80
N ILE A 78 18.46 2.76 -11.46
CA ILE A 78 17.44 2.07 -12.26
C ILE A 78 17.97 1.84 -13.68
N ARG A 79 18.13 0.56 -14.03
CA ARG A 79 18.56 0.13 -15.36
C ARG A 79 17.42 0.26 -16.36
N SER A 80 17.60 1.01 -17.43
CA SER A 80 16.64 1.10 -18.52
C SER A 80 17.31 1.31 -19.87
N THR A 81 16.54 1.14 -20.94
CA THR A 81 16.98 1.36 -22.32
C THR A 81 17.30 2.83 -22.56
N VAL A 82 18.34 3.10 -23.34
CA VAL A 82 18.64 4.45 -23.84
C VAL A 82 18.65 4.47 -25.37
N PRO A 83 18.27 5.59 -26.01
CA PRO A 83 18.39 5.73 -27.46
C PRO A 83 19.85 5.57 -27.92
N ASN A 84 20.05 5.02 -29.11
CA ASN A 84 21.39 4.78 -29.68
C ASN A 84 22.27 6.04 -29.74
N TYR A 85 21.68 7.24 -29.87
CA TYR A 85 22.45 8.48 -29.90
C TYR A 85 23.11 8.82 -28.57
N VAL A 86 22.61 8.31 -27.43
CA VAL A 86 23.19 8.52 -26.09
C VAL A 86 24.55 7.82 -25.98
N THR A 87 24.74 6.75 -26.74
CA THR A 87 25.96 5.93 -26.75
C THR A 87 26.72 6.04 -28.08
N ALA A 88 26.39 7.03 -28.93
CA ALA A 88 26.93 7.12 -30.30
C ALA A 88 28.46 7.18 -30.35
N ASP A 89 29.09 7.82 -29.36
CA ASP A 89 30.54 7.98 -29.29
C ASP A 89 31.25 6.73 -28.72
N ASN A 90 30.50 5.71 -28.31
CA ASN A 90 31.04 4.45 -27.81
C ASN A 90 30.26 3.26 -28.43
N PRO A 91 30.74 2.68 -29.54
CA PRO A 91 30.05 1.59 -30.23
C PRO A 91 29.99 0.27 -29.43
N THR A 92 30.68 0.18 -28.29
CA THR A 92 30.59 -0.95 -27.35
C THR A 92 29.80 -0.61 -26.08
N ALA A 93 29.31 0.62 -25.93
CA ALA A 93 28.48 0.98 -24.80
C ALA A 93 27.14 0.26 -24.84
N ALA A 94 26.67 -0.15 -23.66
CA ALA A 94 25.42 -0.85 -23.52
C ALA A 94 24.24 0.07 -23.90
N LEU A 95 23.26 -0.47 -24.63
CA LEU A 95 21.96 0.18 -24.89
C LEU A 95 21.07 0.28 -23.63
N TYR A 96 21.66 0.04 -22.47
CA TYR A 96 21.04 0.12 -21.16
C TYR A 96 21.97 0.88 -20.22
N LEU A 97 21.46 1.91 -19.56
CA LEU A 97 22.18 2.66 -18.53
C LEU A 97 21.38 2.66 -17.23
N ASN A 98 22.09 2.90 -16.12
CA ASN A 98 21.47 3.10 -14.81
C ASN A 98 21.36 4.60 -14.53
N TRP A 99 20.16 5.11 -14.31
CA TRP A 99 19.94 6.51 -13.92
C TRP A 99 19.20 6.62 -12.59
N PRO A 100 19.52 7.65 -11.78
CA PRO A 100 18.72 8.05 -10.65
C PRO A 100 17.66 9.10 -11.04
N GLY A 101 16.58 9.17 -10.26
CA GLY A 101 15.61 10.25 -10.32
C GLY A 101 14.21 9.81 -9.95
N THR A 102 13.39 10.74 -9.47
CA THR A 102 11.93 10.57 -9.39
C THR A 102 11.32 10.30 -10.78
N SER A 103 11.97 10.76 -11.86
CA SER A 103 11.70 10.38 -13.26
C SER A 103 11.89 8.88 -13.55
N MET A 104 12.70 8.18 -12.77
CA MET A 104 12.87 6.73 -12.87
C MET A 104 11.90 5.98 -11.95
N ALA A 105 11.42 6.61 -10.87
CA ALA A 105 10.36 6.07 -10.00
C ALA A 105 8.97 6.13 -10.65
N ALA A 106 8.58 7.26 -11.26
CA ALA A 106 7.29 7.45 -11.91
C ALA A 106 6.88 6.37 -12.95
N PRO A 107 7.76 5.86 -13.84
CA PRO A 107 7.38 4.80 -14.77
C PRO A 107 7.04 3.47 -14.08
N HIS A 108 7.58 3.17 -12.89
CA HIS A 108 7.16 2.00 -12.11
C HIS A 108 5.69 2.14 -11.67
N VAL A 109 5.32 3.32 -11.16
CA VAL A 109 3.93 3.63 -10.75
C VAL A 109 2.99 3.64 -11.96
N SER A 110 3.45 4.18 -13.09
CA SER A 110 2.69 4.15 -14.36
C SER A 110 2.47 2.72 -14.86
N GLY A 111 3.48 1.86 -14.74
CA GLY A 111 3.38 0.44 -15.06
C GLY A 111 2.38 -0.29 -14.15
N LEU A 112 2.39 -0.01 -12.84
CA LEU A 112 1.40 -0.56 -11.92
C LEU A 112 -0.03 -0.09 -12.26
N ALA A 113 -0.21 1.20 -12.57
CA ALA A 113 -1.51 1.70 -13.01
C ALA A 113 -2.02 0.98 -14.28
N ALA A 114 -1.14 0.76 -15.25
CA ALA A 114 -1.45 -0.01 -16.45
C ALA A 114 -1.79 -1.48 -16.14
N LEU A 115 -1.07 -2.11 -15.21
CA LEU A 115 -1.34 -3.48 -14.76
C LEU A 115 -2.72 -3.59 -14.09
N ILE A 116 -3.06 -2.67 -13.19
CA ILE A 116 -4.39 -2.57 -12.57
C ILE A 116 -5.49 -2.46 -13.64
N LEU A 117 -5.32 -1.55 -14.60
CA LEU A 117 -6.27 -1.37 -15.70
C LEU A 117 -6.34 -2.57 -16.65
N SER A 118 -5.28 -3.37 -16.75
CA SER A 118 -5.29 -4.61 -17.55
C SER A 118 -6.21 -5.67 -16.95
N VAL A 119 -6.34 -5.69 -15.61
CA VAL A 119 -7.26 -6.57 -14.87
C VAL A 119 -8.68 -6.01 -14.89
N ASN A 120 -8.84 -4.71 -14.68
CA ASN A 120 -10.15 -4.07 -14.73
C ASN A 120 -10.10 -2.69 -15.43
N ARG A 121 -10.49 -2.67 -16.71
CA ARG A 121 -10.50 -1.46 -17.56
C ARG A 121 -11.62 -0.46 -17.23
N SER A 122 -12.59 -0.84 -16.39
CA SER A 122 -13.71 0.03 -16.02
C SER A 122 -13.40 0.98 -14.86
N LEU A 123 -12.22 0.81 -14.23
CA LEU A 123 -11.81 1.64 -13.10
C LEU A 123 -11.59 3.09 -13.52
N THR A 124 -12.10 4.01 -12.69
CA THR A 124 -11.80 5.44 -12.84
C THR A 124 -10.36 5.73 -12.41
N PRO A 125 -9.74 6.84 -12.86
CA PRO A 125 -8.42 7.26 -12.39
C PRO A 125 -8.33 7.34 -10.86
N ARG A 126 -9.36 7.90 -10.21
CA ARG A 126 -9.46 7.94 -8.75
C ARG A 126 -9.34 6.54 -8.15
N ARG A 127 -10.07 5.57 -8.68
CA ARG A 127 -10.05 4.20 -8.12
C ARG A 127 -8.70 3.52 -8.35
N VAL A 128 -8.05 3.74 -9.49
CA VAL A 128 -6.69 3.23 -9.73
C VAL A 128 -5.70 3.84 -8.73
N ARG A 129 -5.80 5.15 -8.47
CA ARG A 129 -5.00 5.83 -7.45
C ARG A 129 -5.24 5.25 -6.05
N GLU A 130 -6.50 5.12 -5.64
CA GLU A 130 -6.86 4.53 -4.35
C GLU A 130 -6.25 3.13 -4.18
N ILE A 131 -6.32 2.27 -5.20
CA ILE A 131 -5.71 0.93 -5.15
C ILE A 131 -4.20 1.04 -4.94
N ILE A 132 -3.51 1.88 -5.72
CA ILE A 132 -2.05 2.08 -5.59
C ILE A 132 -1.67 2.56 -4.18
N GLU A 133 -2.43 3.53 -3.63
CA GLU A 133 -2.18 4.12 -2.32
C GLU A 133 -2.45 3.11 -1.19
N THR A 134 -3.61 2.44 -1.18
CA THR A 134 -3.98 1.53 -0.07
C THR A 134 -3.21 0.21 -0.08
N THR A 135 -2.58 -0.13 -1.21
CA THR A 135 -1.79 -1.36 -1.34
C THR A 135 -0.29 -1.13 -1.21
N ALA A 136 0.15 0.11 -1.00
CA ALA A 136 1.56 0.40 -0.78
C ALA A 136 2.10 -0.29 0.48
N ASP A 137 3.39 -0.65 0.45
CA ASP A 137 4.13 -1.09 1.63
C ASP A 137 4.56 0.16 2.40
N ASN A 138 3.98 0.35 3.57
CA ASN A 138 4.34 1.48 4.40
C ASN A 138 5.80 1.36 4.85
N LEU A 139 6.62 2.37 4.57
CA LEU A 139 8.04 2.44 4.94
C LEU A 139 8.31 3.41 6.09
N GLY A 140 7.34 4.25 6.42
CA GLY A 140 7.42 5.30 7.42
C GLY A 140 6.49 5.06 8.61
N PRO A 141 6.08 6.12 9.32
CA PRO A 141 4.99 6.05 10.28
C PRO A 141 3.72 5.46 9.66
N ALA A 142 2.87 4.86 10.48
CA ALA A 142 1.61 4.27 10.01
C ALA A 142 0.73 5.28 9.26
N GLY A 143 0.11 4.83 8.18
CA GLY A 143 -0.66 5.68 7.28
C GLY A 143 0.23 6.51 6.36
N LYS A 144 -0.30 7.68 5.94
CA LYS A 144 0.38 8.57 5.00
C LYS A 144 1.30 9.54 5.74
N ASP A 145 2.56 9.63 5.31
CA ASP A 145 3.52 10.63 5.75
C ASP A 145 3.99 11.56 4.61
N ASP A 146 4.86 12.52 4.93
CA ASP A 146 5.36 13.54 4.00
C ASP A 146 6.59 13.07 3.21
N ASP A 147 7.29 12.03 3.64
CA ASP A 147 8.51 11.50 3.02
C ASP A 147 8.17 10.41 2.00
N PHE A 148 7.40 9.41 2.43
CA PHE A 148 7.07 8.22 1.64
C PHE A 148 5.64 8.23 1.08
N GLY A 149 4.80 9.20 1.47
CA GLY A 149 3.38 9.16 1.17
C GLY A 149 2.74 7.96 1.88
N TYR A 150 1.97 7.15 1.15
CA TYR A 150 1.44 5.86 1.63
C TYR A 150 2.48 4.73 1.61
N GLY A 151 3.69 4.99 1.10
CA GLY A 151 4.78 4.02 1.06
C GLY A 151 5.17 3.58 -0.35
N ARG A 152 5.89 2.46 -0.43
CA ARG A 152 6.39 1.89 -1.68
C ARG A 152 5.26 1.16 -2.41
N ILE A 153 5.11 1.39 -3.71
CA ILE A 153 4.12 0.65 -4.50
C ILE A 153 4.33 -0.88 -4.42
N ASN A 154 3.24 -1.65 -4.36
CA ASN A 154 3.27 -3.10 -4.33
C ASN A 154 2.32 -3.67 -5.40
N CYS A 155 2.88 -4.26 -6.44
CA CYS A 155 2.10 -4.82 -7.54
C CYS A 155 1.27 -6.03 -7.11
N GLU A 156 1.80 -6.86 -6.22
CA GLU A 156 1.14 -8.09 -5.79
C GLU A 156 -0.11 -7.78 -4.97
N LYS A 157 0.01 -6.93 -3.94
CA LYS A 157 -1.13 -6.47 -3.14
C LYS A 157 -2.18 -5.77 -4.01
N ALA A 158 -1.77 -4.90 -4.94
CA ALA A 158 -2.69 -4.21 -5.83
C ALA A 158 -3.53 -5.18 -6.68
N ILE A 159 -2.91 -6.27 -7.16
CA ILE A 159 -3.61 -7.27 -7.96
C ILE A 159 -4.44 -8.20 -7.08
N ALA A 160 -3.94 -8.61 -5.91
CA ALA A 160 -4.72 -9.38 -4.94
C ALA A 160 -6.00 -8.64 -4.51
N LEU A 161 -5.93 -7.32 -4.34
CA LEU A 161 -7.11 -6.50 -4.04
C LEU A 161 -8.18 -6.58 -5.15
N LEU A 162 -7.76 -6.70 -6.42
CA LEU A 162 -8.66 -6.82 -7.57
C LEU A 162 -9.20 -8.22 -7.75
N THR A 163 -8.37 -9.25 -7.57
CA THR A 163 -8.67 -10.64 -7.90
C THR A 163 -9.12 -11.47 -6.71
N GLY A 164 -9.11 -10.89 -5.51
CA GLY A 164 -9.12 -11.67 -4.28
C GLY A 164 -7.73 -12.24 -4.02
N GLY A 165 -7.48 -12.60 -2.77
CA GLY A 165 -6.16 -12.99 -2.32
C GLY A 165 -6.21 -13.87 -1.09
N THR A 166 -5.20 -14.74 -0.97
CA THR A 166 -4.93 -15.43 0.29
C THR A 166 -4.47 -14.42 1.32
N ILE A 167 -4.97 -14.53 2.54
CA ILE A 167 -4.45 -13.78 3.68
C ILE A 167 -3.46 -14.67 4.41
N PHE A 168 -2.26 -14.13 4.61
CA PHE A 168 -1.15 -14.74 5.34
C PHE A 168 -1.10 -14.15 6.75
N ARG A 169 -1.03 -15.03 7.75
CA ARG A 169 -0.94 -14.67 9.16
C ARG A 169 0.50 -14.75 9.64
N TRP A 170 0.89 -13.74 10.41
CA TRP A 170 2.22 -13.57 10.97
C TRP A 170 2.08 -13.25 12.47
N TRP A 171 2.96 -13.79 13.31
CA TRP A 171 2.92 -13.63 14.76
C TRP A 171 4.21 -13.07 15.31
N LYS A 172 4.12 -12.12 16.24
CA LYS A 172 5.27 -11.58 16.96
C LYS A 172 5.14 -11.82 18.46
N SER A 173 5.81 -12.88 18.94
CA SER A 173 5.74 -13.32 20.34
C SER A 173 6.19 -12.28 21.37
N SER A 174 7.06 -11.33 21.00
CA SER A 174 7.60 -10.33 21.92
C SER A 174 6.61 -9.24 22.32
N ILE A 175 5.59 -8.99 21.49
CA ILE A 175 4.52 -8.01 21.77
C ILE A 175 3.13 -8.66 21.78
N GLY A 176 3.04 -9.88 21.26
CA GLY A 176 1.83 -10.65 21.21
C GLY A 176 0.82 -10.19 20.15
N ASP A 177 1.30 -9.71 19.00
CA ASP A 177 0.48 -9.20 17.90
C ASP A 177 0.37 -10.19 16.73
N HIS A 178 -0.84 -10.30 16.16
CA HIS A 178 -1.09 -10.99 14.90
C HIS A 178 -1.27 -10.02 13.73
N PHE A 179 -0.43 -10.19 12.72
CA PHE A 179 -0.47 -9.42 11.48
C PHE A 179 -1.02 -10.25 10.32
N TYR A 180 -1.89 -9.63 9.50
CA TYR A 180 -2.56 -10.25 8.37
C TYR A 180 -2.33 -9.41 7.11
N THR A 181 -1.88 -10.07 6.04
CA THR A 181 -1.58 -9.40 4.77
C THR A 181 -1.86 -10.29 3.58
N THR A 182 -2.14 -9.69 2.43
CA THR A 182 -2.19 -10.40 1.14
C THR A 182 -0.80 -10.62 0.52
N ASP A 183 0.26 -10.04 1.09
CA ASP A 183 1.64 -10.24 0.63
C ASP A 183 2.20 -11.57 1.19
N PRO A 184 2.54 -12.56 0.36
CA PRO A 184 3.11 -13.83 0.82
C PRO A 184 4.48 -13.68 1.50
N ASN A 185 5.18 -12.56 1.29
CA ASN A 185 6.45 -12.25 1.93
C ASN A 185 6.30 -11.47 3.23
N GLY A 186 5.08 -11.11 3.63
CA GLY A 186 4.81 -10.52 4.94
C GLY A 186 5.12 -9.03 5.06
N GLU A 187 5.32 -8.30 3.97
CA GLU A 187 5.65 -6.86 4.01
C GLU A 187 6.95 -6.59 4.81
N LEU A 188 6.85 -5.80 5.90
CA LEU A 188 7.91 -5.55 6.87
C LEU A 188 7.90 -6.51 8.06
N ALA A 189 6.93 -7.44 8.12
CA ALA A 189 6.75 -8.34 9.26
C ALA A 189 8.00 -9.20 9.53
N PRO A 190 8.66 -9.82 8.53
CA PRO A 190 9.87 -10.61 8.79
C PRO A 190 11.01 -9.78 9.39
N GLN A 191 11.27 -8.59 8.85
CA GLN A 191 12.31 -7.67 9.36
C GLN A 191 11.95 -7.14 10.75
N SER A 192 10.66 -7.08 11.07
CA SER A 192 10.13 -6.65 12.37
C SER A 192 10.04 -7.78 13.41
N GLY A 193 10.52 -8.98 13.07
CA GLY A 193 10.58 -10.13 13.98
C GLY A 193 9.31 -10.98 14.03
N TYR A 194 8.35 -10.77 13.14
CA TYR A 194 7.21 -11.65 13.01
C TYR A 194 7.61 -12.97 12.36
N GLN A 195 6.95 -14.05 12.77
CA GLN A 195 7.09 -15.39 12.22
C GLN A 195 5.83 -15.75 11.44
N TYR A 196 6.00 -16.38 10.29
CA TYR A 196 4.89 -16.85 9.47
C TYR A 196 4.14 -17.99 10.17
N GLU A 197 2.81 -17.91 10.23
CA GLU A 197 1.95 -18.92 10.87
C GLU A 197 1.04 -19.69 9.90
N GLY A 198 0.81 -19.17 8.69
CA GLY A 198 -0.04 -19.85 7.71
C GLY A 198 -0.93 -18.91 6.92
N ALA A 199 -1.92 -19.51 6.26
CA ALA A 199 -2.86 -18.83 5.38
C ALA A 199 -4.32 -19.10 5.81
N PRO A 200 -4.84 -18.39 6.84
CA PRO A 200 -6.08 -18.78 7.51
C PRO A 200 -7.37 -18.57 6.70
N PHE A 201 -7.38 -17.64 5.73
CA PHE A 201 -8.55 -17.35 4.91
C PHE A 201 -8.20 -16.67 3.59
N ARG A 202 -9.23 -16.42 2.77
CA ARG A 202 -9.12 -15.73 1.48
C ARG A 202 -10.14 -14.59 1.40
N LEU A 203 -9.77 -13.55 0.67
CA LEU A 203 -10.63 -12.41 0.33
C LEU A 203 -11.16 -12.53 -1.10
N PHE A 204 -12.29 -11.88 -1.35
CA PHE A 204 -13.00 -11.87 -2.61
C PHE A 204 -12.45 -10.82 -3.60
N PRO A 205 -12.60 -11.07 -4.92
CA PRO A 205 -12.37 -10.07 -5.95
C PRO A 205 -13.13 -8.77 -5.71
N LEU A 206 -12.56 -7.67 -6.20
CA LEU A 206 -13.23 -6.37 -6.21
C LEU A 206 -14.54 -6.45 -7.00
N ASN A 207 -15.59 -5.82 -6.45
CA ASN A 207 -16.97 -5.83 -6.98
C ASN A 207 -17.69 -7.18 -6.93
N THR A 208 -17.20 -8.15 -6.13
CA THR A 208 -18.00 -9.34 -5.83
C THR A 208 -19.27 -8.92 -5.10
N GLN A 209 -20.42 -9.42 -5.54
CA GLN A 209 -21.71 -9.10 -4.93
C GLN A 209 -21.74 -9.53 -3.44
N ASP A 210 -22.42 -8.74 -2.61
CA ASP A 210 -22.58 -8.99 -1.16
C ASP A 210 -21.25 -9.04 -0.36
N THR A 211 -20.21 -8.41 -0.91
CA THR A 211 -18.93 -8.19 -0.22
C THR A 211 -18.70 -6.72 0.08
N THR A 212 -17.95 -6.46 1.14
CA THR A 212 -17.54 -5.12 1.58
C THR A 212 -16.01 -5.09 1.74
N PRO A 213 -15.36 -3.92 1.62
CA PRO A 213 -13.94 -3.81 1.95
C PRO A 213 -13.64 -4.25 3.39
N PHE A 214 -12.49 -4.90 3.57
CA PHE A 214 -11.94 -5.30 4.85
C PHE A 214 -10.74 -4.40 5.15
N PHE A 215 -10.85 -3.62 6.22
CA PHE A 215 -9.91 -2.55 6.54
C PHE A 215 -8.93 -2.99 7.62
N ARG A 216 -7.66 -2.63 7.44
CA ARG A 216 -6.59 -2.79 8.43
C ARG A 216 -6.30 -1.47 9.13
N TRP A 217 -6.16 -1.53 10.44
CA TRP A 217 -5.91 -0.42 11.34
C TRP A 217 -4.70 -0.76 12.21
N TRP A 218 -3.86 0.24 12.51
CA TRP A 218 -2.63 0.05 13.28
C TRP A 218 -2.54 1.00 14.46
N LYS A 219 -2.05 0.50 15.60
CA LYS A 219 -1.76 1.29 16.79
C LYS A 219 -0.29 1.21 17.18
N SER A 220 0.46 2.23 16.78
CA SER A 220 1.91 2.31 16.98
C SER A 220 2.36 2.26 18.45
N SER A 221 1.54 2.71 19.39
CA SER A 221 1.89 2.74 20.82
C SER A 221 2.03 1.37 21.46
N ILE A 222 1.36 0.36 20.93
CA ILE A 222 1.37 -1.02 21.45
C ILE A 222 1.80 -2.05 20.39
N GLY A 223 1.86 -1.63 19.13
CA GLY A 223 2.25 -2.48 18.02
C GLY A 223 1.16 -3.49 17.62
N ASP A 224 -0.11 -3.08 17.67
CA ASP A 224 -1.27 -3.94 17.42
C ASP A 224 -1.98 -3.62 16.09
N HIS A 225 -2.50 -4.66 15.43
CA HIS A 225 -3.35 -4.54 14.26
C HIS A 225 -4.81 -4.94 14.53
N PHE A 226 -5.73 -4.12 14.00
CA PHE A 226 -7.17 -4.37 14.06
C PHE A 226 -7.79 -4.43 12.66
N TYR A 227 -8.78 -5.31 12.48
CA TYR A 227 -9.41 -5.54 11.19
C TYR A 227 -10.93 -5.52 11.29
N THR A 228 -11.57 -4.78 10.41
CA THR A 228 -13.03 -4.63 10.42
C THR A 228 -13.57 -4.32 9.04
N THR A 229 -14.86 -4.59 8.85
CA THR A 229 -15.62 -4.16 7.68
C THR A 229 -16.26 -2.78 7.82
N ASP A 230 -16.24 -2.20 9.02
CA ASP A 230 -16.69 -0.83 9.25
C ASP A 230 -15.65 0.15 8.69
N PRO A 231 -15.98 0.97 7.66
CA PRO A 231 -15.07 1.98 7.13
C PRO A 231 -14.70 3.05 8.16
N ASN A 232 -15.43 3.20 9.26
CA ASN A 232 -15.12 4.12 10.35
C ASN A 232 -14.29 3.48 11.47
N GLY A 233 -13.97 2.19 11.36
CA GLY A 233 -13.06 1.52 12.28
C GLY A 233 -13.65 1.15 13.64
N GLU A 234 -14.99 1.11 13.80
CA GLU A 234 -15.63 0.84 15.09
C GLU A 234 -15.13 1.81 16.20
N LEU A 235 -14.46 1.28 17.23
CA LEU A 235 -13.84 2.04 18.33
C LEU A 235 -12.33 2.27 18.12
N ALA A 236 -11.77 1.79 17.00
CA ALA A 236 -10.34 1.85 16.73
C ALA A 236 -9.82 3.31 16.69
N PRO A 237 -10.48 4.27 16.01
CA PRO A 237 -10.01 5.67 16.02
C PRO A 237 -9.97 6.30 17.41
N GLN A 238 -11.01 6.08 18.22
CA GLN A 238 -11.09 6.60 19.60
C GLN A 238 -10.04 5.94 20.49
N SER A 239 -9.61 4.73 20.14
CA SER A 239 -8.57 3.96 20.83
C SER A 239 -7.15 4.27 20.32
N GLY A 240 -6.99 5.21 19.38
CA GLY A 240 -5.70 5.65 18.85
C GLY A 240 -5.15 4.84 17.68
N TYR A 241 -5.97 4.00 17.05
CA TYR A 241 -5.59 3.33 15.81
C TYR A 241 -5.68 4.29 14.62
N GLN A 242 -4.78 4.09 13.67
CA GLN A 242 -4.76 4.80 12.40
C GLN A 242 -5.13 3.83 11.27
N LEU A 243 -5.97 4.27 10.34
CA LEU A 243 -6.34 3.46 9.18
C LEU A 243 -5.11 3.28 8.29
N GLU A 244 -4.77 2.03 7.99
CA GLU A 244 -3.75 1.70 6.99
C GLU A 244 -4.37 1.51 5.60
N GLY A 245 -5.57 0.93 5.52
CA GLY A 245 -6.34 0.88 4.29
C GLY A 245 -7.12 -0.42 4.08
N ASN A 246 -7.60 -0.57 2.85
CA ASN A 246 -8.34 -1.75 2.40
C ASN A 246 -7.37 -2.88 1.99
N ILE A 247 -7.51 -4.06 2.59
CA ILE A 247 -6.70 -5.23 2.26
C ILE A 247 -7.41 -6.25 1.35
N GLY A 248 -8.69 -6.05 1.03
CA GLY A 248 -9.49 -6.88 0.13
C GLY A 248 -10.97 -6.83 0.47
N ASN A 249 -11.78 -7.67 -0.17
CA ASN A 249 -13.23 -7.67 0.07
C ASN A 249 -13.64 -8.95 0.79
N ILE A 250 -14.59 -8.85 1.71
CA ILE A 250 -15.09 -9.98 2.49
C ILE A 250 -16.61 -9.97 2.49
N ALA A 251 -17.24 -11.14 2.48
CA ALA A 251 -18.69 -11.26 2.48
C ALA A 251 -19.25 -10.81 3.83
N THR A 252 -20.38 -10.09 3.83
CA THR A 252 -21.10 -9.73 5.09
C THR A 252 -22.33 -10.59 5.34
N ILE A 253 -22.57 -11.53 4.44
CA ILE A 253 -23.57 -12.58 4.54
C ILE A 253 -22.92 -13.93 4.21
N GLN A 254 -23.51 -15.01 4.72
CA GLN A 254 -23.08 -16.35 4.37
C GLN A 254 -23.31 -16.62 2.87
N LEU A 255 -22.23 -16.82 2.12
CA LEU A 255 -22.27 -17.21 0.71
C LEU A 255 -22.14 -18.74 0.56
N PRO A 256 -22.60 -19.33 -0.56
CA PRO A 256 -22.39 -20.74 -0.83
C PRO A 256 -20.89 -21.10 -0.87
N GLY A 257 -20.50 -22.15 -0.14
CA GLY A 257 -19.11 -22.63 -0.13
C GLY A 257 -18.14 -21.82 0.73
N THR A 258 -18.64 -20.88 1.55
CA THR A 258 -17.82 -20.11 2.51
C THR A 258 -18.03 -20.60 3.94
N VAL A 259 -17.13 -20.18 4.83
CA VAL A 259 -17.26 -20.32 6.28
C VAL A 259 -17.07 -18.94 6.92
N ALA A 260 -17.62 -18.76 8.12
CA ALA A 260 -17.50 -17.50 8.86
C ALA A 260 -16.04 -17.23 9.27
N LEU A 261 -15.69 -15.95 9.36
CA LEU A 261 -14.47 -15.49 10.00
C LEU A 261 -14.80 -15.08 11.43
N HIS A 262 -14.12 -15.70 12.39
CA HIS A 262 -14.32 -15.51 13.82
C HIS A 262 -13.29 -14.54 14.39
N ARG A 263 -13.73 -13.58 15.22
CA ARG A 263 -12.87 -12.64 15.94
C ARG A 263 -12.75 -13.04 17.41
N TRP A 264 -11.52 -12.99 17.90
CA TRP A 264 -11.16 -13.29 19.29
C TRP A 264 -10.29 -12.17 19.84
N TRP A 265 -10.48 -11.79 21.10
CA TRP A 265 -9.80 -10.67 21.73
C TRP A 265 -9.05 -11.08 23.00
N LYS A 266 -7.84 -10.58 23.17
CA LYS A 266 -7.06 -10.77 24.40
C LYS A 266 -6.74 -9.43 25.06
N SER A 267 -7.60 -9.03 25.99
CA SER A 267 -7.51 -7.75 26.72
C SER A 267 -6.19 -7.51 27.46
N SER A 268 -5.46 -8.56 27.87
CA SER A 268 -4.20 -8.41 28.60
C SER A 268 -3.05 -7.87 27.77
N ILE A 269 -3.08 -8.08 26.45
CA ILE A 269 -2.05 -7.62 25.50
C ILE A 269 -2.60 -6.68 24.44
N GLY A 270 -3.93 -6.63 24.33
CA GLY A 270 -4.58 -5.76 23.39
C GLY A 270 -4.60 -6.29 21.95
N ASP A 271 -4.59 -7.62 21.76
CA ASP A 271 -4.50 -8.27 20.44
C ASP A 271 -5.81 -8.92 19.97
N HIS A 272 -6.07 -8.81 18.67
CA HIS A 272 -7.18 -9.48 17.99
C HIS A 272 -6.70 -10.63 17.09
N PHE A 273 -7.38 -11.76 17.19
CA PHE A 273 -7.13 -12.94 16.37
C PHE A 273 -8.32 -13.27 15.47
N TYR A 274 -8.01 -13.65 14.22
CA TYR A 274 -8.99 -13.95 13.18
C TYR A 274 -8.76 -15.34 12.60
N THR A 275 -9.79 -16.17 12.62
CA THR A 275 -9.72 -17.56 12.11
C THR A 275 -11.05 -18.03 11.55
N THR A 276 -10.99 -19.01 10.65
CA THR A 276 -12.16 -19.72 10.14
C THR A 276 -12.55 -20.92 11.00
N ASP A 277 -11.76 -21.26 12.04
CA ASP A 277 -12.13 -22.26 13.03
C ASP A 277 -13.07 -21.64 14.10
N PRO A 278 -14.32 -22.10 14.21
CA PRO A 278 -15.25 -21.60 15.23
C PRO A 278 -14.79 -21.87 16.67
N ASN A 279 -13.82 -22.77 16.88
CA ASN A 279 -13.24 -23.06 18.19
C ASN A 279 -12.02 -22.21 18.52
N GLY A 280 -11.59 -21.33 17.59
CA GLY A 280 -10.53 -20.37 17.85
C GLY A 280 -9.12 -20.95 17.79
N GLU A 281 -8.89 -22.13 17.21
CA GLU A 281 -7.59 -22.79 17.20
C GLU A 281 -7.02 -22.95 18.64
N LEU A 282 -5.85 -22.36 18.93
CA LEU A 282 -5.22 -22.36 20.26
C LEU A 282 -5.54 -21.11 21.09
N THR A 283 -6.37 -20.20 20.57
CA THR A 283 -6.63 -18.93 21.23
C THR A 283 -7.37 -19.04 22.56
N PRO A 284 -8.34 -19.97 22.78
CA PRO A 284 -8.96 -20.13 24.09
C PRO A 284 -7.94 -20.54 25.17
N GLN A 285 -7.02 -21.44 24.82
CA GLN A 285 -5.94 -21.90 25.70
C GLN A 285 -4.93 -20.78 25.99
N SER A 286 -4.83 -19.82 25.07
CA SER A 286 -3.94 -18.67 25.16
C SER A 286 -4.59 -17.45 25.83
N GLY A 287 -5.82 -17.58 26.36
CA GLY A 287 -6.52 -16.53 27.10
C GLY A 287 -7.29 -15.51 26.24
N TYR A 288 -7.55 -15.82 24.97
CA TYR A 288 -8.44 -15.01 24.15
C TYR A 288 -9.90 -15.31 24.48
N GLN A 289 -10.74 -14.28 24.37
CA GLN A 289 -12.18 -14.35 24.52
C GLN A 289 -12.85 -14.22 23.15
N TYR A 290 -13.87 -15.02 22.90
CA TYR A 290 -14.61 -14.95 21.64
C TYR A 290 -15.44 -13.66 21.57
N GLU A 291 -15.27 -12.89 20.51
CA GLU A 291 -16.05 -11.66 20.28
C GLU A 291 -17.19 -11.84 19.28
N GLY A 292 -17.20 -12.95 18.53
CA GLY A 292 -18.25 -13.25 17.57
C GLY A 292 -17.74 -13.53 16.17
N ILE A 293 -18.70 -13.57 15.24
CA ILE A 293 -18.41 -13.62 13.81
C ILE A 293 -18.02 -12.19 13.40
N ALA A 294 -16.78 -12.04 12.92
CA ALA A 294 -16.32 -10.80 12.31
C ALA A 294 -17.11 -10.51 11.02
N VAL A 295 -17.30 -11.57 10.22
CA VAL A 295 -18.00 -11.60 8.92
C VAL A 295 -18.38 -13.02 8.50
#